data_AF-A0A3S1YNN6-F1
#
_entry.id   AF-A0A3S1YNN6-F1
#
_cell.length_a   1.000
_cell.length_b   1.000
_cell.length_c   1.000
_cell.angle_alpha   90.00
_cell.angle_beta   90.00
_cell.angle_gamma   90.00
#
_symmetry.space_group_name_H-M   'P 1'
#
loop_
_entity.id
_entity.type
_entity.pdbx_description
1 polymer ?
#
loop_
_entity_poly.entity_id
_entity_poly.type
_entity_poly.pdbx_seq_one_letter_code
_entity_poly.pdbx_strand_id
1 'polypeptide(L)'
;GACWQADDAFFELLRDKEIANVMLADIGGKIVADGNVAEKVKTQKKIIRDFLAGENGREQVETWLPRWMKFPVESYTVRGGFRTADQWARVQPLFAAQ
;
A
#
# COMPACT_ATOMS: atom_id res chain seq x y z
N GLY A 1 6.98 13.82 15.94
CA GLY A 1 7.03 13.93 14.47
C GLY A 1 6.39 12.71 13.86
N ALA A 2 5.93 12.79 12.61
CA ALA A 2 5.41 11.62 11.90
C ALA A 2 6.51 10.55 11.79
N CYS A 3 6.19 9.31 12.16
CA CYS A 3 7.15 8.19 12.13
C CYS A 3 7.34 7.59 10.73
N TRP A 4 6.57 8.06 9.74
CA TRP A 4 6.59 7.59 8.36
C TRP A 4 6.07 8.66 7.40
N GLN A 5 6.73 8.78 6.24
CA GLN A 5 6.20 9.38 5.02
C GLN A 5 6.78 8.66 3.80
N ALA A 6 5.99 8.51 2.74
CA ALA A 6 6.47 7.93 1.50
C ALA A 6 7.30 8.96 0.73
N ASP A 7 8.62 8.77 0.72
CA ASP A 7 9.56 9.64 0.02
C ASP A 7 9.89 9.12 -1.39
N ASP A 8 10.76 9.82 -2.10
CA ASP A 8 11.15 9.41 -3.44
C ASP A 8 11.87 8.06 -3.47
N ALA A 9 12.69 7.76 -2.46
CA ALA A 9 13.39 6.48 -2.36
C ALA A 9 12.39 5.30 -2.27
N PHE A 10 11.32 5.44 -1.48
CA PHE A 10 10.23 4.47 -1.42
C PHE A 10 9.66 4.20 -2.81
N PHE A 11 9.31 5.25 -3.55
CA PHE A 11 8.73 5.10 -4.88
C PHE A 11 9.74 4.60 -5.92
N GLU A 12 11.03 4.90 -5.81
CA GLU A 12 12.07 4.35 -6.69
C GLU A 12 12.22 2.84 -6.53
N LEU A 13 12.06 2.33 -5.30
CA LEU A 13 12.17 0.92 -4.97
C LEU A 13 10.89 0.11 -5.26
N LEU A 14 9.72 0.76 -5.35
CA LEU A 14 8.45 0.10 -5.67
C LEU A 14 8.40 -0.38 -7.14
N ARG A 15 8.90 -1.58 -7.46
CA ARG A 15 8.98 -2.05 -8.87
C ARG A 15 7.79 -2.88 -9.33
N ASP A 16 7.12 -3.56 -8.41
CA ASP A 16 6.01 -4.46 -8.72
C ASP A 16 4.72 -3.65 -9.00
N LYS A 17 4.14 -3.87 -10.18
CA LYS A 17 2.94 -3.16 -10.65
C LYS A 17 1.68 -3.59 -9.89
N GLU A 18 1.57 -4.86 -9.51
CA GLU A 18 0.43 -5.34 -8.73
C GLU A 18 0.46 -4.71 -7.33
N ILE A 19 1.62 -4.70 -6.68
CA ILE A 19 1.79 -4.05 -5.37
C ILE A 19 1.45 -2.56 -5.45
N ALA A 20 1.95 -1.85 -6.47
CA ALA A 20 1.61 -0.44 -6.67
C ALA A 20 0.10 -0.22 -6.86
N ASN A 21 -0.60 -1.11 -7.55
CA ASN A 21 -2.04 -1.00 -7.73
C ASN A 21 -2.81 -1.28 -6.43
N VAL A 22 -2.41 -2.28 -5.63
CA VAL A 22 -3.02 -2.54 -4.32
C VAL A 22 -2.76 -1.38 -3.36
N MET A 23 -1.56 -0.79 -3.36
CA MET A 23 -1.27 0.43 -2.61
C MET A 23 -2.14 1.61 -3.05
N LEU A 24 -2.36 1.76 -4.36
CA LEU A 24 -3.28 2.76 -4.88
C LEU A 24 -4.71 2.52 -4.40
N ALA A 25 -5.15 1.27 -4.27
CA ALA A 25 -6.47 0.95 -3.70
C ALA A 25 -6.58 1.34 -2.23
N ASP A 26 -5.52 1.16 -1.44
CA ASP A 26 -5.48 1.54 -0.03
C ASP A 26 -5.56 3.06 0.19
N ILE A 27 -5.08 3.84 -0.77
CA ILE A 27 -4.96 5.30 -0.66
C ILE A 27 -6.10 6.01 -1.41
N GLY A 28 -6.30 5.68 -2.68
CA GLY A 28 -7.27 6.32 -3.57
C GLY A 28 -8.58 5.56 -3.72
N GLY A 29 -8.74 4.43 -3.04
CA GLY A 29 -9.91 3.58 -3.12
C GLY A 29 -9.93 2.65 -4.35
N LYS A 30 -10.78 1.62 -4.26
CA LYS A 30 -10.90 0.55 -5.25
C LYS A 30 -11.20 1.06 -6.66
N ILE A 31 -12.12 2.02 -6.80
CA ILE A 31 -12.55 2.55 -8.11
C ILE A 31 -11.37 3.17 -8.87
N VAL A 32 -10.53 3.94 -8.16
CA VAL A 32 -9.36 4.57 -8.77
C VAL A 32 -8.32 3.52 -9.14
N ALA A 33 -8.10 2.52 -8.29
CA ALA A 33 -7.19 1.43 -8.58
C ALA A 33 -7.62 0.60 -9.80
N ASP A 34 -8.90 0.22 -9.86
CA ASP A 34 -9.47 -0.57 -10.96
C ASP A 34 -9.37 0.21 -12.29
N GLY A 35 -9.63 1.53 -12.28
CA GLY A 35 -9.46 2.38 -13.46
C GLY A 35 -8.00 2.54 -13.94
N ASN A 36 -7.03 2.26 -13.08
CA ASN A 36 -5.59 2.38 -13.39
C ASN A 36 -4.86 1.04 -13.42
N VAL A 37 -5.56 -0.09 -13.40
CA VAL A 37 -4.94 -1.43 -13.36
C VAL A 37 -4.10 -1.71 -14.61
N ALA A 38 -4.53 -1.22 -15.78
CA ALA A 38 -3.81 -1.39 -17.04
C ALA A 38 -2.62 -0.42 -17.19
N GLU A 39 -2.58 0.66 -16.42
CA GLU A 39 -1.56 1.72 -16.52
C GLU A 39 -0.15 1.26 -16.17
N LYS A 40 0.84 2.04 -16.59
CA LYS A 40 2.24 1.80 -16.22
C LYS A 40 2.43 2.05 -14.72
N VAL A 41 3.33 1.30 -14.09
CA VAL A 41 3.65 1.46 -12.64
C VAL A 41 4.06 2.90 -12.31
N LYS A 42 4.74 3.61 -13.22
CA LYS A 42 5.10 5.02 -13.05
C LYS A 42 3.88 5.91 -12.90
N THR A 43 2.82 5.66 -13.68
CA THR A 43 1.55 6.40 -13.59
C THR A 43 0.89 6.14 -12.24
N GLN A 44 0.80 4.88 -11.82
CA GLN A 44 0.21 4.52 -10.52
C GLN A 44 0.98 5.16 -9.35
N LYS A 45 2.31 5.15 -9.36
CA LYS A 45 3.14 5.85 -8.36
C LYS A 45 2.88 7.34 -8.32
N LYS A 46 2.66 7.98 -9.47
CA LYS A 46 2.33 9.40 -9.54
C LYS A 46 1.00 9.66 -8.86
N ILE A 47 -0.03 8.87 -9.18
CA ILE A 47 -1.35 9.01 -8.55
C ILE A 47 -1.27 8.83 -7.03
N ILE A 48 -0.48 7.86 -6.56
CA ILE A 48 -0.25 7.67 -5.12
C ILE A 48 0.38 8.93 -4.51
N ARG A 49 1.44 9.49 -5.11
CA ARG A 49 2.05 10.75 -4.63
C ARG A 49 1.03 11.88 -4.58
N ASP A 50 0.22 12.02 -5.62
CA ASP A 50 -0.81 13.07 -5.69
C ASP A 50 -1.80 12.96 -4.51
N PHE A 51 -2.23 11.76 -4.13
CA PHE A 51 -3.08 11.57 -2.95
C PHE A 51 -2.37 11.89 -1.64
N LEU A 52 -1.09 11.51 -1.49
CA LEU A 52 -0.34 11.78 -0.25
C LEU A 52 0.00 13.28 -0.08
N ALA A 53 0.13 14.00 -1.19
CA ALA A 53 0.39 15.43 -1.22
C ALA A 53 -0.89 16.30 -1.23
N GLY A 54 -2.06 15.73 -1.51
CA GLY A 54 -3.31 16.49 -1.69
C GLY A 54 -3.33 17.31 -2.98
N GLU A 55 -2.66 16.81 -4.03
CA GLU A 55 -2.48 17.51 -5.30
C GLU A 55 -3.44 17.01 -6.39
N ASN A 56 -3.53 17.76 -7.51
CA ASN A 56 -4.32 17.38 -8.69
C ASN A 56 -5.81 17.10 -8.39
N GLY A 57 -6.38 17.88 -7.46
CA GLY A 57 -7.80 17.80 -7.07
C GLY A 57 -8.14 16.60 -6.18
N ARG A 58 -7.13 15.94 -5.60
CA ARG A 58 -7.32 14.80 -4.70
C ARG A 58 -7.28 15.26 -3.24
N GLU A 59 -8.15 14.68 -2.43
CA GLU A 59 -8.12 14.86 -0.98
C GLU A 59 -6.83 14.25 -0.42
N GLN A 60 -6.17 14.99 0.47
CA GLN A 60 -4.91 14.55 1.06
C GLN A 60 -5.15 13.36 1.99
N VAL A 61 -4.43 12.28 1.75
CA VAL A 61 -4.43 11.11 2.64
C VAL A 61 -3.27 11.25 3.61
N GLU A 62 -3.59 11.67 4.83
CA GLU A 62 -2.62 11.76 5.92
C GLU A 62 -2.38 10.38 6.54
N THR A 63 -1.17 10.16 7.06
CA THR A 63 -0.84 9.01 7.94
C THR A 63 -1.02 7.63 7.28
N TRP A 64 -0.98 7.55 5.94
CA TRP A 64 -0.95 6.25 5.29
C TRP A 64 0.33 5.49 5.63
N LEU A 65 0.17 4.26 6.13
CA LEU A 65 1.27 3.31 6.35
C LEU A 65 1.17 2.18 5.32
N PRO A 66 2.29 1.71 4.75
CA PRO A 66 2.29 0.48 3.99
C PRO A 66 1.83 -0.70 4.85
N ARG A 67 1.08 -1.66 4.29
CA ARG A 67 0.57 -2.85 5.00
C ARG A 67 1.64 -3.62 5.79
N TRP A 68 2.85 -3.74 5.24
CA TRP A 68 3.98 -4.39 5.92
C TRP A 68 4.58 -3.58 7.09
N MET A 69 4.21 -2.31 7.26
CA MET A 69 4.57 -1.46 8.41
C MET A 69 3.42 -1.31 9.42
N LYS A 70 2.18 -1.73 9.08
CA LYS A 70 1.04 -1.72 9.99
C LYS A 70 1.16 -2.86 11.02
N PHE A 71 0.41 -2.75 12.12
CA PHE A 71 0.24 -3.83 13.09
C PHE A 71 -1.25 -4.21 13.20
N PRO A 72 -1.61 -5.50 13.10
CA PRO A 72 -0.73 -6.61 12.72
C PRO A 72 -0.20 -6.45 11.30
N VAL A 73 0.91 -7.12 11.03
CA VAL A 73 1.63 -6.98 9.77
C VAL A 73 0.94 -7.74 8.63
N GLU A 74 0.79 -7.10 7.48
CA GLU A 74 0.06 -7.65 6.34
C GLU A 74 0.88 -7.63 5.04
N SER A 75 0.60 -8.61 4.15
CA SER A 75 1.13 -8.64 2.79
C SER A 75 0.22 -7.87 1.82
N TYR A 76 0.79 -7.34 0.75
CA TYR A 76 0.03 -6.77 -0.37
C TYR A 76 -0.48 -7.82 -1.35
N THR A 77 0.10 -9.02 -1.36
CA THR A 77 -0.20 -10.04 -2.36
C THR A 77 -0.34 -11.41 -1.73
N VAL A 78 -1.19 -12.25 -2.33
CA VAL A 78 -1.35 -13.67 -1.96
C VAL A 78 -0.17 -14.53 -2.40
N ARG A 79 0.73 -13.99 -3.23
CA ARG A 79 1.94 -14.66 -3.69
C ARG A 79 2.92 -14.94 -2.54
N GLY A 80 2.73 -14.28 -1.39
CA GLY A 80 3.57 -14.42 -0.21
C GLY A 80 4.93 -13.75 -0.41
N GLY A 81 5.95 -14.25 0.30
CA GLY A 81 7.32 -13.76 0.20
C GLY A 81 7.67 -12.71 1.25
N PHE A 82 6.73 -12.37 2.13
CA PHE A 82 6.98 -11.56 3.31
C PHE A 82 6.78 -12.40 4.57
N ARG A 83 7.86 -13.07 4.98
CA ARG A 83 7.86 -14.11 6.02
C ARG A 83 7.13 -13.69 7.30
N THR A 84 7.25 -12.44 7.72
CA THR A 84 6.60 -11.96 8.96
C THR A 84 5.08 -11.99 8.84
N ALA A 85 4.51 -11.51 7.73
CA ALA A 85 3.07 -11.60 7.48
C ALA A 85 2.61 -13.05 7.31
N ASP A 86 3.41 -13.87 6.64
CA ASP A 86 3.09 -15.30 6.44
C ASP A 86 3.05 -16.06 7.78
N GLN A 87 3.97 -15.77 8.71
CA GLN A 87 3.95 -16.37 10.06
C GLN A 87 2.80 -15.81 10.90
N TRP A 88 2.52 -14.51 10.82
CA TRP A 88 1.40 -13.91 11.53
C TRP A 88 0.06 -14.56 11.12
N ALA A 89 -0.18 -14.74 9.81
CA ALA A 89 -1.40 -15.36 9.32
C ALA A 89 -1.63 -16.79 9.87
N ARG A 90 -0.56 -17.52 10.20
CA ARG A 90 -0.64 -18.86 10.82
C ARG A 90 -1.08 -18.83 12.27
N VAL A 91 -0.66 -17.82 13.04
CA VAL A 91 -0.93 -17.73 14.47
C VAL A 91 -2.16 -16.86 14.79
N GLN A 92 -2.55 -15.95 13.90
CA GLN A 92 -3.71 -15.06 14.07
C GLN A 92 -4.99 -15.80 14.50
N PRO A 93 -5.37 -16.97 13.95
CA PRO A 93 -6.59 -17.66 14.37
C PRO A 93 -6.60 -18.07 15.85
N LEU A 94 -5.43 -18.27 16.46
CA LEU A 94 -5.30 -18.60 17.89
C LEU A 94 -5.71 -17.42 18.79
N PHE A 95 -5.64 -16.19 18.28
CA PHE A 95 -6.03 -14.97 18.99
C PHE A 95 -7.48 -14.55 18.71
N ALA A 96 -8.09 -15.04 17.63
CA ALA A 96 -9.48 -14.71 17.27
C ALA A 96 -10.52 -15.58 18.00
N ALA A 97 -10.08 -16.65 18.67
CA ALA A 97 -10.93 -17.57 19.42
C ALA A 97 -11.11 -17.19 20.90
N GLN A 98 -10.80 -15.94 21.28
CA GLN A 98 -10.88 -15.43 22.65
C GLN A 98 -11.89 -14.30 22.80
#